data_AF-A0A811T8Y8-F1
#
_entry.id   AF-A0A811T8Y8-F1
#
_cell.length_a   1.000
_cell.length_b   1.000
_cell.length_c   1.000
_cell.angle_alpha   90.00
_cell.angle_beta   90.00
_cell.angle_gamma   90.00
#
_symmetry.space_group_name_H-M   'P 1'
#
loop_
_entity.id
_entity.type
_entity.pdbx_description
1 polymer ?
#
loop_
_entity_poly.entity_id
_entity_poly.type
_entity_poly.pdbx_seq_one_letter_code
_entity_poly.pdbx_strand_id
1 'polypeptide(L)'
;MNKEKMAKLFVLGIIALTVMTGTTVAYSIDGDLDDWGVNPTNNSWYATLPAMSEVENWPGAGGDPGIEACDIEAMYVDEDVVDEDVSGPYIYIAIITSMPPDGIDYPCGSSSIHLISGDLALDFDNDGTYEYGIKLTNDGRTISGSIGDVFGNPTWEKITTDCAQSQLAFSNMVSGTYTGHAEIVYQIYSDWSWDNGAANYVIEMKIPKSALGISAPGEVDLCATISCTNDVITIEDFQYSEIPEFATIALPVLSVLGLFMFFNRRRNQK
;
A
#
# COMPACT_ATOMS: atom_id res chain seq x y z
N MET A 1 38.04 -33.27 -16.51
CA MET A 1 36.66 -33.50 -16.04
C MET A 1 35.83 -33.97 -17.22
N ASN A 2 35.15 -35.13 -17.14
CA ASN A 2 34.43 -35.70 -18.28
C ASN A 2 33.19 -34.85 -18.60
N LYS A 3 32.82 -34.73 -19.89
CA LYS A 3 31.73 -33.84 -20.37
C LYS A 3 30.41 -34.05 -19.61
N GLU A 4 30.12 -35.29 -19.21
CA GLU A 4 28.95 -35.65 -18.41
C GLU A 4 28.97 -35.09 -16.98
N LYS A 5 30.14 -35.01 -16.33
CA LYS A 5 30.28 -34.42 -14.99
C LYS A 5 30.11 -32.90 -15.02
N MET A 6 30.61 -32.24 -16.07
CA MET A 6 30.38 -30.80 -16.31
C MET A 6 28.91 -30.48 -16.54
N ALA A 7 28.23 -31.27 -17.39
CA ALA A 7 26.81 -31.08 -17.67
C ALA A 7 25.94 -31.29 -16.41
N LYS A 8 26.24 -32.32 -15.61
CA LYS A 8 25.53 -32.56 -14.34
C LYS A 8 25.74 -31.44 -13.32
N LEU A 9 26.96 -30.93 -13.16
CA LEU A 9 27.26 -29.79 -12.29
C LEU A 9 26.55 -28.50 -12.74
N PHE A 10 26.45 -28.28 -14.05
CA PHE A 10 25.74 -27.13 -14.62
C PHE A 10 24.22 -27.21 -14.37
N VAL A 11 23.62 -28.40 -14.57
CA VAL A 11 22.20 -28.64 -14.29
C VAL A 11 21.89 -28.55 -12.79
N LEU A 12 22.74 -29.10 -11.92
CA LEU A 12 22.60 -28.94 -10.46
C LEU A 12 22.75 -27.49 -10.00
N GLY A 13 23.61 -26.69 -10.65
CA GLY A 13 23.74 -25.26 -10.37
C GLY A 13 22.48 -24.46 -10.73
N ILE A 14 21.83 -24.79 -11.85
CA ILE A 14 20.56 -24.17 -12.26
C ILE A 14 19.40 -24.59 -11.34
N ILE A 15 19.35 -25.87 -10.93
CA ILE A 15 18.32 -26.38 -10.01
C ILE A 15 18.51 -25.80 -8.60
N ALA A 16 19.74 -25.61 -8.14
CA ALA A 16 19.99 -24.96 -6.85
C ALA A 16 19.65 -23.46 -6.85
N LEU A 17 19.71 -22.81 -8.02
CA LEU A 17 19.34 -21.40 -8.19
C LEU A 17 17.82 -21.16 -8.17
N THR A 18 17.02 -22.17 -8.56
CA THR A 18 15.55 -22.09 -8.61
C THR A 18 14.88 -22.36 -7.26
N VAL A 19 15.63 -22.75 -6.23
CA VAL A 19 15.08 -23.10 -4.89
C VAL A 19 15.18 -21.93 -3.89
N MET A 20 15.70 -20.77 -4.30
CA MET A 20 15.78 -19.56 -3.45
C MET A 20 14.76 -18.47 -3.80
N THR A 21 13.75 -18.75 -4.63
CA THR A 21 12.61 -17.84 -4.78
C THR A 21 11.67 -18.08 -3.60
N GLY A 22 11.62 -17.13 -2.67
CA GLY A 22 10.58 -17.10 -1.65
C GLY A 22 9.22 -17.09 -2.34
N THR A 23 8.23 -17.80 -1.78
CA THR A 23 6.85 -17.65 -2.23
C THR A 23 6.39 -16.25 -1.83
N THR A 24 6.25 -15.34 -2.77
CA THR A 24 5.59 -14.06 -2.55
C THR A 24 4.08 -14.28 -2.68
N VAL A 25 3.30 -13.65 -1.81
CA VAL A 25 1.84 -13.58 -1.94
C VAL A 25 1.57 -12.25 -2.63
N ALA A 26 1.09 -12.30 -3.87
CA ALA A 26 0.62 -11.09 -4.54
C ALA A 26 -0.81 -10.82 -4.09
N TYR A 27 -1.07 -9.63 -3.55
CA TYR A 27 -2.41 -9.20 -3.17
C TYR A 27 -3.22 -8.80 -4.41
N SER A 28 -4.48 -9.17 -4.43
CA SER A 28 -5.47 -8.76 -5.43
C SER A 28 -6.13 -7.46 -4.95
N ILE A 29 -6.33 -6.52 -5.87
CA ILE A 29 -7.01 -5.25 -5.54
C ILE A 29 -8.46 -5.37 -6.00
N ASP A 30 -9.31 -5.94 -5.15
CA ASP A 30 -10.69 -6.29 -5.49
C ASP A 30 -11.72 -6.02 -4.37
N GLY A 31 -11.26 -5.52 -3.23
CA GLY A 31 -12.07 -5.16 -2.06
C GLY A 31 -12.49 -6.36 -1.20
N ASP A 32 -11.84 -7.51 -1.37
CA ASP A 32 -11.87 -8.69 -0.50
C ASP A 32 -10.55 -8.75 0.28
N LEU A 33 -10.59 -9.14 1.56
CA LEU A 33 -9.40 -9.21 2.41
C LEU A 33 -8.96 -10.65 2.72
N ASP A 34 -9.49 -11.64 2.01
CA ASP A 34 -9.16 -13.05 2.18
C ASP A 34 -7.66 -13.35 1.91
N ASP A 35 -7.02 -12.67 0.97
CA ASP A 35 -5.59 -12.82 0.65
C ASP A 35 -4.67 -12.14 1.69
N TRP A 36 -5.18 -11.16 2.42
CA TRP A 36 -4.60 -10.66 3.67
C TRP A 36 -4.81 -11.62 4.86
N GLY A 37 -5.76 -12.55 4.76
CA GLY A 37 -6.18 -13.45 5.84
C GLY A 37 -7.05 -12.77 6.91
N VAL A 38 -7.68 -11.64 6.56
CA VAL A 38 -8.49 -10.81 7.46
C VAL A 38 -9.97 -11.10 7.23
N ASN A 39 -10.72 -11.29 8.31
CA ASN A 39 -12.17 -11.42 8.27
C ASN A 39 -12.78 -10.98 9.62
N PRO A 40 -13.32 -9.75 9.72
CA PRO A 40 -13.90 -9.24 10.96
C PRO A 40 -15.05 -10.10 11.53
N THR A 41 -15.82 -10.79 10.68
CA THR A 41 -16.97 -11.61 11.13
C THR A 41 -16.57 -12.80 11.99
N ASN A 42 -15.33 -13.28 11.85
CA ASN A 42 -14.77 -14.36 12.66
C ASN A 42 -13.73 -13.86 13.67
N ASN A 43 -13.66 -12.54 13.88
CA ASN A 43 -12.71 -11.86 14.76
C ASN A 43 -11.24 -12.03 14.32
N SER A 44 -10.99 -12.21 13.02
CA SER A 44 -9.65 -12.17 12.41
C SER A 44 -9.39 -10.75 11.90
N TRP A 45 -8.71 -9.95 12.73
CA TRP A 45 -8.45 -8.54 12.45
C TRP A 45 -7.01 -8.25 12.00
N TYR A 46 -6.10 -9.22 12.12
CA TYR A 46 -4.69 -9.04 11.82
C TYR A 46 -4.32 -9.83 10.57
N ALA A 47 -3.58 -9.21 9.66
CA ALA A 47 -3.13 -9.83 8.43
C ALA A 47 -2.12 -10.95 8.70
N THR A 48 -2.03 -11.87 7.75
CA THR A 48 -1.06 -12.97 7.80
C THR A 48 0.35 -12.42 7.55
N LEU A 49 1.32 -12.85 8.37
CA LEU A 49 2.72 -12.47 8.18
C LEU A 49 3.20 -12.81 6.76
N PRO A 50 4.02 -11.96 6.12
CA PRO A 50 4.82 -10.88 6.72
C PRO A 50 4.13 -9.50 6.84
N ALA A 51 2.87 -9.36 6.41
CA ALA A 51 2.15 -8.09 6.46
C ALA A 51 2.10 -7.51 7.89
N MET A 52 2.21 -6.18 7.97
CA MET A 52 1.96 -5.43 9.20
C MET A 52 0.49 -5.03 9.26
N SER A 53 -0.02 -4.85 10.48
CA SER A 53 -1.41 -4.51 10.73
C SER A 53 -1.50 -3.60 11.93
N GLU A 54 -2.35 -2.60 11.82
CA GLU A 54 -2.86 -1.86 12.96
C GLU A 54 -4.38 -1.93 12.92
N VAL A 55 -4.98 -2.13 14.09
CA VAL A 55 -6.42 -2.29 14.24
C VAL A 55 -6.86 -1.29 15.28
N GLU A 56 -7.90 -0.56 14.95
CA GLU A 56 -8.29 0.58 15.74
C GLU A 56 -8.75 0.20 17.16
N ASN A 57 -8.35 1.04 18.10
CA ASN A 57 -8.80 1.07 19.48
C ASN A 57 -9.00 2.52 19.94
N TRP A 58 -9.22 3.45 19.01
CA TRP A 58 -9.43 4.87 19.29
C TRP A 58 -10.88 5.12 19.71
N PRO A 59 -11.15 6.01 20.69
CA PRO A 59 -10.23 6.92 21.38
C PRO A 59 -9.55 6.33 22.63
N GLY A 60 -9.53 5.00 22.78
CA GLY A 60 -9.19 4.34 24.03
C GLY A 60 -10.32 4.44 25.06
N ALA A 61 -10.12 3.81 26.22
CA ALA A 61 -11.15 3.70 27.25
C ALA A 61 -11.58 5.07 27.81
N GLY A 62 -12.75 5.55 27.39
CA GLY A 62 -13.44 6.71 27.96
C GLY A 62 -13.39 8.00 27.11
N GLY A 63 -12.86 7.95 25.89
CA GLY A 63 -13.07 9.02 24.91
C GLY A 63 -14.45 8.91 24.23
N ASP A 64 -14.89 10.01 23.64
CA ASP A 64 -16.07 10.04 22.78
C ASP A 64 -15.66 9.53 21.39
N PRO A 65 -16.24 8.42 20.88
CA PRO A 65 -15.81 7.81 19.61
C PRO A 65 -16.07 8.70 18.39
N GLY A 66 -16.80 9.82 18.54
CA GLY A 66 -17.11 10.70 17.44
C GLY A 66 -18.29 10.17 16.63
N ILE A 67 -18.14 10.11 15.31
CA ILE A 67 -19.22 9.74 14.38
C ILE A 67 -18.84 8.41 13.76
N GLU A 68 -19.65 7.37 13.98
CA GLU A 68 -19.38 6.02 13.45
C GLU A 68 -19.02 5.98 11.95
N ALA A 69 -19.69 6.81 11.15
CA ALA A 69 -19.44 6.90 9.71
C ALA A 69 -18.10 7.58 9.34
N CYS A 70 -17.28 7.93 10.33
CA CYS A 70 -15.97 8.55 10.22
C CYS A 70 -14.87 7.70 10.86
N ASP A 71 -15.14 6.43 11.15
CA ASP A 71 -14.19 5.57 11.83
C ASP A 71 -13.34 4.81 10.80
N ILE A 72 -12.07 4.63 11.14
CA ILE A 72 -11.13 3.71 10.51
C ILE A 72 -11.06 2.49 11.43
N GLU A 73 -11.13 1.30 10.88
CA GLU A 73 -11.23 0.09 11.71
C GLU A 73 -9.89 -0.64 11.75
N ALA A 74 -9.17 -0.62 10.63
CA ALA A 74 -7.86 -1.25 10.52
C ALA A 74 -7.12 -0.76 9.28
N MET A 75 -5.80 -0.90 9.32
CA MET A 75 -4.90 -0.69 8.19
C MET A 75 -3.89 -1.84 8.13
N TYR A 76 -3.55 -2.22 6.91
CA TYR A 76 -2.64 -3.32 6.59
C TYR A 76 -1.63 -2.84 5.56
N VAL A 77 -0.38 -3.29 5.68
CA VAL A 77 0.66 -2.99 4.70
C VAL A 77 1.59 -4.17 4.50
N ASP A 78 1.95 -4.41 3.26
CA ASP A 78 2.99 -5.35 2.87
C ASP A 78 3.67 -4.90 1.57
N GLU A 79 4.77 -5.56 1.21
CA GLU A 79 5.45 -5.34 -0.06
C GLU A 79 5.60 -6.64 -0.85
N ASP A 80 5.63 -6.51 -2.18
CA ASP A 80 6.13 -7.60 -3.03
C ASP A 80 7.60 -7.38 -3.36
N VAL A 81 8.41 -8.39 -3.01
CA VAL A 81 9.84 -8.46 -3.30
C VAL A 81 10.05 -9.26 -4.59
N VAL A 82 9.51 -8.76 -5.70
CA VAL A 82 9.69 -9.26 -7.07
C VAL A 82 9.36 -10.75 -7.27
N ASP A 83 8.17 -11.02 -7.81
CA ASP A 83 7.94 -12.24 -8.61
C ASP A 83 8.46 -12.04 -10.05
N GLU A 84 9.00 -13.10 -10.66
CA GLU A 84 9.44 -13.10 -12.08
C GLU A 84 8.26 -12.88 -13.06
N ASP A 85 7.01 -13.02 -12.59
CA ASP A 85 5.77 -12.91 -13.37
C ASP A 85 4.88 -11.69 -13.04
N VAL A 86 5.25 -10.82 -12.08
CA VAL A 86 4.46 -9.63 -11.70
C VAL A 86 5.20 -8.33 -12.07
N SER A 87 4.45 -7.33 -12.52
CA SER A 87 4.93 -6.11 -13.19
C SER A 87 5.67 -5.11 -12.26
N GLY A 88 6.76 -5.51 -11.62
CA GLY A 88 7.62 -4.64 -10.79
C GLY A 88 7.28 -4.71 -9.29
N PRO A 89 8.09 -4.09 -8.41
CA PRO A 89 7.85 -4.14 -6.98
C PRO A 89 6.81 -3.09 -6.56
N TYR A 90 5.89 -3.51 -5.70
CA TYR A 90 4.76 -2.72 -5.22
C TYR A 90 4.73 -2.68 -3.69
N ILE A 91 4.16 -1.61 -3.16
CA ILE A 91 3.63 -1.57 -1.79
C ILE A 91 2.12 -1.82 -1.88
N TYR A 92 1.63 -2.74 -1.07
CA TYR A 92 0.21 -3.05 -0.96
C TYR A 92 -0.31 -2.50 0.35
N ILE A 93 -1.49 -1.90 0.32
CA ILE A 93 -2.14 -1.35 1.50
C ILE A 93 -3.61 -1.69 1.44
N ALA A 94 -4.19 -2.11 2.56
CA ALA A 94 -5.63 -2.22 2.73
C ALA A 94 -6.08 -1.42 3.96
N ILE A 95 -7.24 -0.77 3.88
CA ILE A 95 -7.85 0.00 4.96
C ILE A 95 -9.32 -0.40 5.06
N ILE A 96 -9.80 -0.66 6.27
CA ILE A 96 -11.23 -0.81 6.56
C ILE A 96 -11.70 0.50 7.17
N THR A 97 -12.80 1.07 6.67
CA THR A 97 -13.37 2.32 7.19
C THR A 97 -14.89 2.36 7.02
N SER A 98 -15.56 3.13 7.87
CA SER A 98 -16.99 3.42 7.77
C SER A 98 -17.32 4.61 6.84
N MET A 99 -16.30 5.32 6.34
CA MET A 99 -16.50 6.43 5.40
C MET A 99 -16.73 5.91 3.97
N PRO A 100 -17.80 6.33 3.27
CA PRO A 100 -17.99 5.99 1.86
C PRO A 100 -17.07 6.79 0.91
N PRO A 101 -16.84 6.29 -0.32
CA PRO A 101 -16.03 6.98 -1.34
C PRO A 101 -16.52 8.39 -1.69
N ASP A 102 -17.84 8.56 -1.74
CA ASP A 102 -18.49 9.83 -2.08
C ASP A 102 -18.67 10.75 -0.85
N GLY A 103 -18.24 10.31 0.34
CA GLY A 103 -18.48 11.04 1.58
C GLY A 103 -19.94 11.03 2.05
N ILE A 104 -20.20 11.75 3.13
CA ILE A 104 -21.51 11.89 3.76
C ILE A 104 -21.82 13.34 4.11
N ASP A 105 -23.10 13.71 4.04
CA ASP A 105 -23.57 14.97 4.59
C ASP A 105 -23.91 14.79 6.08
N TYR A 106 -23.20 15.52 6.93
CA TYR A 106 -23.37 15.47 8.37
C TYR A 106 -24.01 16.76 8.92
N PRO A 107 -25.10 16.65 9.71
CA PRO A 107 -25.71 17.80 10.35
C PRO A 107 -24.75 18.46 11.36
N CYS A 108 -24.43 19.74 11.12
CA CYS A 108 -23.71 20.57 12.08
C CYS A 108 -24.53 21.82 12.45
N GLY A 109 -25.14 21.78 13.64
CA GLY A 109 -25.96 22.87 14.14
C GLY A 109 -27.13 23.18 13.20
N SER A 110 -27.16 24.38 12.63
CA SER A 110 -28.17 24.80 11.65
C SER A 110 -27.75 24.60 10.19
N SER A 111 -26.60 23.96 9.94
CA SER A 111 -26.06 23.70 8.60
C SER A 111 -25.73 22.21 8.43
N SER A 112 -25.41 21.80 7.20
CA SER A 112 -24.81 20.50 6.92
C SER A 112 -23.39 20.73 6.39
N ILE A 113 -22.47 19.87 6.79
CA ILE A 113 -21.10 19.82 6.25
C ILE A 113 -20.96 18.52 5.47
N HIS A 114 -20.22 18.56 4.37
CA HIS A 114 -19.91 17.36 3.60
C HIS A 114 -18.57 16.80 4.08
N LEU A 115 -18.61 15.63 4.73
CA LEU A 115 -17.46 14.88 5.22
C LEU A 115 -17.06 13.87 4.14
N ILE A 116 -15.76 13.74 3.92
CA ILE A 116 -15.12 12.88 2.92
C ILE A 116 -14.05 12.01 3.57
N SER A 117 -13.58 10.98 2.86
CA SER A 117 -12.36 10.27 3.25
C SER A 117 -11.15 11.20 3.28
N GLY A 118 -10.19 10.91 4.14
CA GLY A 118 -8.87 11.52 4.05
C GLY A 118 -8.07 10.89 2.92
N ASP A 119 -6.96 11.52 2.58
CA ASP A 119 -5.96 10.93 1.70
C ASP A 119 -4.94 10.14 2.54
N LEU A 120 -4.33 9.10 1.97
CA LEU A 120 -3.27 8.35 2.65
C LEU A 120 -1.97 9.16 2.62
N ALA A 121 -1.30 9.30 3.76
CA ALA A 121 -0.04 10.01 3.92
C ALA A 121 1.11 9.05 4.21
N LEU A 122 2.30 9.32 3.63
CA LEU A 122 3.51 8.51 3.83
C LEU A 122 4.68 9.41 4.19
N ASP A 123 5.32 9.11 5.31
CA ASP A 123 6.50 9.78 5.86
C ASP A 123 7.69 8.83 5.72
N PHE A 124 8.65 9.18 4.87
CA PHE A 124 9.78 8.32 4.51
C PHE A 124 11.07 8.62 5.29
N ASP A 125 11.13 9.75 5.99
CA ASP A 125 12.27 10.12 6.83
C ASP A 125 11.94 10.25 8.32
N ASN A 126 10.70 9.91 8.68
CA ASN A 126 10.12 9.86 10.02
C ASN A 126 10.31 11.19 10.76
N ASP A 127 10.19 12.31 10.05
CA ASP A 127 10.32 13.67 10.60
C ASP A 127 8.97 14.29 11.02
N GLY A 128 7.86 13.59 10.76
CA GLY A 128 6.50 14.03 10.99
C GLY A 128 5.90 14.85 9.84
N THR A 129 6.62 14.98 8.72
CA THR A 129 6.16 15.51 7.45
C THR A 129 5.95 14.36 6.49
N TYR A 130 4.86 14.38 5.73
CA TYR A 130 4.58 13.31 4.77
C TYR A 130 5.05 13.70 3.37
N GLU A 131 6.11 13.06 2.87
CA GLU A 131 6.71 13.30 1.55
C GLU A 131 5.77 12.91 0.42
N TYR A 132 4.89 11.93 0.65
CA TYR A 132 3.95 11.46 -0.36
C TYR A 132 2.53 11.35 0.20
N GLY A 133 1.56 11.47 -0.70
CA GLY A 133 0.21 11.05 -0.42
C GLY A 133 -0.52 10.48 -1.63
N ILE A 134 -1.53 9.67 -1.36
CA ILE A 134 -2.36 9.01 -2.37
C ILE A 134 -3.78 9.56 -2.27
N LYS A 135 -4.30 10.02 -3.41
CA LYS A 135 -5.62 10.63 -3.49
C LYS A 135 -6.74 9.58 -3.37
N LEU A 136 -7.64 9.76 -2.40
CA LEU A 136 -8.74 8.82 -2.11
C LEU A 136 -10.15 9.44 -2.24
N THR A 137 -10.26 10.72 -2.58
CA THR A 137 -11.54 11.41 -2.77
C THR A 137 -11.57 12.28 -4.04
N ASN A 138 -12.73 12.40 -4.69
CA ASN A 138 -12.94 13.28 -5.85
C ASN A 138 -13.48 14.67 -5.47
N ASP A 139 -13.52 15.00 -4.18
CA ASP A 139 -14.06 16.27 -3.71
C ASP A 139 -13.27 17.47 -4.24
N GLY A 140 -13.98 18.49 -4.74
CA GLY A 140 -13.38 19.68 -5.35
C GLY A 140 -12.63 20.61 -4.38
N ARG A 141 -12.70 20.37 -3.07
CA ARG A 141 -11.88 21.05 -2.06
C ARG A 141 -10.45 20.51 -1.99
N THR A 142 -10.21 19.32 -2.55
CA THR A 142 -8.90 18.65 -2.54
C THR A 142 -8.14 18.91 -3.85
N ILE A 143 -6.87 18.48 -3.90
CA ILE A 143 -6.05 18.55 -5.10
C ILE A 143 -6.76 17.91 -6.31
N SER A 144 -6.67 18.53 -7.48
CA SER A 144 -7.21 17.96 -8.72
C SER A 144 -6.41 16.75 -9.18
N GLY A 145 -7.07 15.72 -9.66
CA GLY A 145 -6.46 14.46 -10.10
C GLY A 145 -7.50 13.34 -10.12
N SER A 146 -7.05 12.13 -10.44
CA SER A 146 -7.84 10.90 -10.34
C SER A 146 -7.61 10.23 -9.00
N ILE A 147 -8.60 9.47 -8.51
CA ILE A 147 -8.38 8.53 -7.39
C ILE A 147 -7.20 7.63 -7.72
N GLY A 148 -6.29 7.43 -6.76
CA GLY A 148 -5.05 6.66 -6.94
C GLY A 148 -3.87 7.48 -7.44
N ASP A 149 -4.05 8.73 -7.85
CA ASP A 149 -2.91 9.60 -8.16
C ASP A 149 -2.04 9.79 -6.91
N VAL A 150 -0.73 9.60 -7.09
CA VAL A 150 0.30 9.76 -6.07
C VAL A 150 0.93 11.14 -6.25
N PHE A 151 1.04 11.89 -5.15
CA PHE A 151 1.61 13.22 -5.13
C PHE A 151 2.79 13.29 -4.16
N GLY A 152 3.92 13.80 -4.65
CA GLY A 152 5.10 14.11 -3.84
C GLY A 152 5.10 15.57 -3.36
N ASN A 153 5.66 15.79 -2.18
CA ASN A 153 5.65 17.06 -1.43
C ASN A 153 4.25 17.70 -1.34
N PRO A 154 3.23 16.95 -0.88
CA PRO A 154 1.89 17.49 -0.76
C PRO A 154 1.79 18.61 0.29
N THR A 155 0.83 19.51 0.09
CA THR A 155 0.35 20.40 1.15
C THR A 155 -0.89 19.79 1.76
N TRP A 156 -0.83 19.53 3.06
CA TRP A 156 -1.92 18.95 3.83
C TRP A 156 -2.80 20.04 4.45
N GLU A 157 -4.11 19.88 4.34
CA GLU A 157 -5.08 20.73 5.02
C GLU A 157 -6.11 19.86 5.74
N LYS A 158 -6.67 20.44 6.80
CA LYS A 158 -7.87 19.94 7.45
C LYS A 158 -9.08 20.52 6.73
N ILE A 159 -9.78 19.69 5.97
CA ILE A 159 -10.89 20.13 5.09
C ILE A 159 -12.18 20.44 5.87
N THR A 160 -12.38 19.82 7.04
CA THR A 160 -13.61 20.06 7.83
C THR A 160 -13.30 20.50 9.26
N THR A 161 -14.15 21.39 9.78
CA THR A 161 -13.95 22.05 11.07
C THR A 161 -15.02 21.65 12.09
N ASP A 162 -14.53 21.48 13.33
CA ASP A 162 -15.13 21.48 14.68
C ASP A 162 -16.43 20.69 14.99
N CYS A 163 -17.26 20.40 14.00
CA CYS A 163 -18.56 19.75 14.17
C CYS A 163 -18.48 18.22 14.32
N ALA A 164 -17.41 17.63 13.80
CA ALA A 164 -17.15 16.20 13.77
C ALA A 164 -16.08 15.78 14.79
N GLN A 165 -15.97 16.52 15.91
CA GLN A 165 -15.00 16.25 16.98
C GLN A 165 -13.54 16.24 16.52
N SER A 166 -13.20 17.14 15.62
CA SER A 166 -11.86 17.23 15.05
C SER A 166 -10.75 17.34 16.10
N GLN A 167 -9.91 16.31 16.17
CA GLN A 167 -8.71 16.22 17.01
C GLN A 167 -7.42 16.41 16.21
N LEU A 168 -7.43 16.07 14.91
CA LEU A 168 -6.23 16.07 14.08
C LEU A 168 -6.02 17.39 13.34
N ALA A 169 -4.77 17.62 12.92
CA ALA A 169 -4.35 18.84 12.26
C ALA A 169 -4.54 18.84 10.73
N PHE A 170 -4.75 17.67 10.12
CA PHE A 170 -4.89 17.51 8.67
C PHE A 170 -5.81 16.34 8.31
N SER A 171 -6.25 16.29 7.04
CA SER A 171 -6.97 15.14 6.50
C SER A 171 -6.72 14.88 5.01
N ASN A 172 -6.47 15.91 4.21
CA ASN A 172 -6.41 15.77 2.75
C ASN A 172 -5.32 16.63 2.12
N MET A 173 -4.90 16.23 0.93
CA MET A 173 -3.98 16.99 0.09
C MET A 173 -4.74 18.07 -0.69
N VAL A 174 -4.24 19.30 -0.68
CA VAL A 174 -4.77 20.41 -1.50
C VAL A 174 -3.83 20.84 -2.62
N SER A 175 -2.55 20.48 -2.50
CA SER A 175 -1.54 20.71 -3.53
C SER A 175 -0.42 19.67 -3.43
N GLY A 176 0.41 19.56 -4.46
CA GLY A 176 1.47 18.55 -4.56
C GLY A 176 1.94 18.37 -6.00
N THR A 177 2.98 17.58 -6.21
CA THR A 177 3.50 17.24 -7.54
C THR A 177 3.14 15.82 -7.89
N TYR A 178 2.43 15.59 -8.99
CA TYR A 178 2.10 14.25 -9.46
C TYR A 178 3.36 13.42 -9.74
N THR A 179 3.48 12.24 -9.12
CA THR A 179 4.65 11.34 -9.25
C THR A 179 4.29 9.97 -9.83
N GLY A 180 3.03 9.58 -9.80
CA GLY A 180 2.58 8.31 -10.36
C GLY A 180 1.12 8.01 -10.03
N HIS A 181 0.73 6.76 -10.22
CA HIS A 181 -0.64 6.31 -10.01
C HIS A 181 -0.64 4.91 -9.40
N ALA A 182 -1.45 4.73 -8.37
CA ALA A 182 -1.75 3.46 -7.72
C ALA A 182 -3.03 2.86 -8.29
N GLU A 183 -3.09 1.54 -8.40
CA GLU A 183 -4.34 0.83 -8.64
C GLU A 183 -5.12 0.78 -7.33
N ILE A 184 -6.39 1.21 -7.36
CA ILE A 184 -7.24 1.32 -6.17
C ILE A 184 -8.60 0.69 -6.41
N VAL A 185 -9.07 -0.07 -5.40
CA VAL A 185 -10.48 -0.36 -5.19
C VAL A 185 -10.94 0.31 -3.91
N TYR A 186 -12.10 0.97 -3.96
CA TYR A 186 -12.75 1.56 -2.80
C TYR A 186 -14.24 1.26 -2.87
N GLN A 187 -14.70 0.28 -2.09
CA GLN A 187 -16.05 -0.25 -2.19
C GLN A 187 -16.56 -0.79 -0.85
N ILE A 188 -17.85 -1.12 -0.80
CA ILE A 188 -18.45 -1.72 0.39
C ILE A 188 -17.78 -3.06 0.71
N TYR A 189 -17.47 -3.30 1.99
CA TYR A 189 -16.85 -4.57 2.40
C TYR A 189 -17.91 -5.66 2.42
N SER A 190 -17.91 -6.57 1.44
CA SER A 190 -19.02 -7.51 1.28
C SER A 190 -19.20 -8.49 2.46
N ASP A 191 -18.11 -8.93 3.08
CA ASP A 191 -18.16 -9.87 4.21
C ASP A 191 -18.58 -9.22 5.52
N TRP A 192 -18.34 -7.92 5.68
CA TRP A 192 -18.64 -7.19 6.91
C TRP A 192 -19.24 -5.81 6.63
N SER A 193 -20.28 -5.76 5.78
CA SER A 193 -20.78 -4.53 5.15
C SER A 193 -21.40 -3.49 6.08
N TRP A 194 -21.67 -3.84 7.34
CA TRP A 194 -22.38 -2.97 8.28
C TRP A 194 -22.04 -3.32 9.72
N ASP A 195 -21.67 -2.32 10.52
CA ASP A 195 -21.52 -2.43 11.97
C ASP A 195 -21.95 -1.13 12.67
N ASN A 196 -22.42 -1.24 13.92
CA ASN A 196 -22.77 -0.13 14.81
C ASN A 196 -23.67 1.00 14.24
N GLY A 197 -24.31 0.79 13.10
CA GLY A 197 -25.16 1.79 12.45
C GLY A 197 -24.54 2.51 11.26
N ALA A 198 -23.34 2.11 10.81
CA ALA A 198 -22.69 2.57 9.59
C ALA A 198 -22.38 1.39 8.65
N ALA A 199 -22.17 1.71 7.37
CA ALA A 199 -21.68 0.75 6.39
C ALA A 199 -20.16 0.75 6.41
N ASN A 200 -19.54 -0.43 6.28
CA ASN A 200 -18.09 -0.56 6.21
C ASN A 200 -17.63 -0.73 4.77
N TYR A 201 -16.49 -0.14 4.47
CA TYR A 201 -15.85 -0.10 3.17
C TYR A 201 -14.42 -0.59 3.30
N VAL A 202 -13.90 -1.15 2.21
CA VAL A 202 -12.50 -1.49 2.05
C VAL A 202 -11.90 -0.57 1.00
N ILE A 203 -10.73 -0.04 1.31
CA ILE A 203 -9.82 0.62 0.37
C ILE A 203 -8.63 -0.30 0.20
N GLU A 204 -8.40 -0.82 -1.01
CA GLU A 204 -7.19 -1.57 -1.34
C GLU A 204 -6.37 -0.80 -2.37
N MET A 205 -5.06 -0.83 -2.20
CA MET A 205 -4.12 -0.06 -3.00
C MET A 205 -2.93 -0.93 -3.39
N LYS A 206 -2.58 -0.88 -4.68
CA LYS A 206 -1.32 -1.39 -5.22
C LYS A 206 -0.51 -0.23 -5.77
N ILE A 207 0.53 0.14 -5.06
CA ILE A 207 1.31 1.35 -5.32
C ILE A 207 2.65 0.97 -5.94
N PRO A 208 2.96 1.39 -7.17
CA PRO A 208 4.28 1.19 -7.75
C PRO A 208 5.34 1.89 -6.89
N LYS A 209 6.38 1.17 -6.44
CA LYS A 209 7.48 1.78 -5.66
C LYS A 209 8.13 2.97 -6.36
N SER A 210 8.15 2.96 -7.69
CA SER A 210 8.65 4.08 -8.51
C SER A 210 7.83 5.36 -8.35
N ALA A 211 6.52 5.27 -8.07
CA ALA A 211 5.67 6.44 -7.82
C ALA A 211 6.00 7.14 -6.49
N LEU A 212 6.62 6.39 -5.57
CA LEU A 212 7.09 6.84 -4.26
C LEU A 212 8.60 7.19 -4.27
N GLY A 213 9.25 7.16 -5.43
CA GLY A 213 10.69 7.46 -5.54
C GLY A 213 11.61 6.49 -4.80
N ILE A 214 11.11 5.30 -4.41
CA ILE A 214 11.88 4.29 -3.71
C ILE A 214 12.97 3.73 -4.64
N SER A 215 14.22 3.83 -4.20
CA SER A 215 15.40 3.37 -4.95
C SER A 215 16.41 2.59 -4.11
N ALA A 216 16.24 2.57 -2.79
CA ALA A 216 17.04 1.82 -1.83
C ALA A 216 16.10 1.26 -0.75
N PRO A 217 16.54 0.29 0.07
CA PRO A 217 15.74 -0.17 1.19
C PRO A 217 15.61 0.94 2.24
N GLY A 218 14.52 0.93 3.00
CA GLY A 218 14.27 1.94 4.02
C GLY A 218 13.03 1.64 4.84
N GLU A 219 12.59 2.65 5.57
CA GLU A 219 11.45 2.62 6.47
C GLU A 219 10.46 3.71 6.03
N VAL A 220 9.18 3.49 6.29
CA VAL A 220 8.12 4.46 6.01
C VAL A 220 7.02 4.33 7.06
N ASP A 221 6.56 5.47 7.57
CA ASP A 221 5.37 5.56 8.39
C ASP A 221 4.16 5.88 7.50
N LEU A 222 3.09 5.12 7.68
CA LEU A 222 1.84 5.29 6.94
C LEU A 222 0.80 5.87 7.88
N CYS A 223 0.08 6.89 7.43
CA CYS A 223 -0.96 7.54 8.22
C CYS A 223 -2.22 7.73 7.36
N ALA A 224 -3.31 7.10 7.78
CA ALA A 224 -4.62 7.29 7.19
C ALA A 224 -5.49 8.12 8.15
N THR A 225 -6.20 9.08 7.60
CA THR A 225 -7.10 9.98 8.34
C THR A 225 -8.42 10.08 7.61
N ILE A 226 -9.40 10.71 8.25
CA ILE A 226 -10.69 11.06 7.65
C ILE A 226 -10.93 12.56 7.83
N SER A 227 -11.69 13.21 6.94
CA SER A 227 -11.97 14.65 7.04
C SER A 227 -12.75 15.08 8.29
N CYS A 228 -13.38 14.11 8.96
CA CYS A 228 -13.97 14.29 10.28
C CYS A 228 -12.89 14.59 11.32
N THR A 229 -11.69 14.05 11.12
CA THR A 229 -10.49 14.21 11.95
C THR A 229 -10.70 13.86 13.42
N ASN A 230 -11.76 13.12 13.73
CA ASN A 230 -11.94 12.44 15.02
C ASN A 230 -11.03 11.23 15.12
N ASP A 231 -10.50 10.74 13.99
CA ASP A 231 -9.87 9.44 13.93
C ASP A 231 -8.70 9.35 12.93
N VAL A 232 -7.72 8.50 13.28
CA VAL A 232 -6.45 8.24 12.59
C VAL A 232 -5.94 6.85 12.91
N ILE A 233 -5.39 6.20 11.89
CA ILE A 233 -4.59 4.99 12.08
C ILE A 233 -3.22 5.17 11.44
N THR A 234 -2.20 4.73 12.18
CA THR A 234 -0.80 4.84 11.76
C THR A 234 -0.13 3.49 11.86
N ILE A 235 0.58 3.08 10.81
CA ILE A 235 1.56 1.98 10.88
C ILE A 235 2.93 2.63 10.85
N GLU A 236 3.70 2.44 11.93
CA GLU A 236 5.05 2.98 12.08
C GLU A 236 6.11 1.93 11.70
N ASP A 237 7.28 2.39 11.26
CA ASP A 237 8.50 1.61 11.01
C ASP A 237 8.33 0.47 9.97
N PHE A 238 7.43 0.62 8.98
CA PHE A 238 7.26 -0.39 7.94
C PHE A 238 8.52 -0.46 7.05
N GLN A 239 9.15 -1.64 7.03
CA GLN A 239 10.37 -1.88 6.29
C GLN A 239 10.07 -2.24 4.84
N TYR A 240 10.70 -1.56 3.88
CA TYR A 240 10.62 -1.92 2.47
C TYR A 240 11.99 -2.19 1.85
N SER A 241 11.99 -3.07 0.86
CA SER A 241 13.15 -3.43 0.06
C SER A 241 13.35 -2.52 -1.15
N GLU A 242 14.58 -2.47 -1.66
CA GLU A 242 14.90 -1.78 -2.92
C GLU A 242 14.26 -2.45 -4.14
N ILE A 243 14.20 -1.69 -5.24
CA ILE A 243 13.86 -2.21 -6.56
C ILE A 243 15.07 -3.02 -7.08
N PRO A 244 14.98 -4.35 -7.32
CA PRO A 244 16.12 -5.14 -7.77
C PRO A 244 16.54 -4.79 -9.19
N GLU A 245 17.53 -3.91 -9.34
CA GLU A 245 18.02 -3.50 -10.67
C GLU A 245 19.05 -4.48 -11.26
N PHE A 246 19.86 -5.15 -10.43
CA PHE A 246 21.04 -5.88 -10.89
C PHE A 246 20.79 -7.33 -11.33
N ALA A 247 19.92 -8.08 -10.64
CA ALA A 247 19.69 -9.48 -10.97
C ALA A 247 19.07 -9.64 -12.38
N THR A 248 18.11 -8.76 -12.69
CA THR A 248 17.35 -8.74 -13.95
C THR A 248 18.21 -8.42 -15.17
N ILE A 249 19.28 -7.63 -15.01
CA ILE A 249 20.23 -7.30 -16.09
C ILE A 249 21.38 -8.30 -16.14
N ALA A 250 21.94 -8.68 -14.98
CA ALA A 250 23.11 -9.53 -14.92
C ALA A 250 22.83 -10.94 -15.47
N LEU A 251 21.65 -11.51 -15.21
CA LEU A 251 21.32 -12.86 -15.67
C LEU A 251 21.25 -12.98 -17.20
N PRO A 252 20.52 -12.12 -17.95
CA PRO A 252 20.56 -12.12 -19.41
C PRO A 252 21.95 -11.83 -19.97
N VAL A 253 22.68 -10.86 -19.40
CA VAL A 253 24.02 -10.47 -19.88
C VAL A 253 25.02 -11.62 -19.69
N LEU A 254 25.06 -12.24 -18.51
CA LEU A 254 25.91 -13.39 -18.24
C LEU A 254 25.51 -14.61 -19.08
N SER A 255 24.21 -14.80 -19.35
CA SER A 255 23.72 -15.86 -20.23
C SER A 255 24.20 -15.68 -21.67
N VAL A 256 24.12 -14.46 -22.21
CA VAL A 256 24.61 -14.12 -23.55
C VAL A 256 26.13 -14.26 -23.63
N LEU A 257 26.87 -13.74 -22.65
CA LEU A 257 28.33 -13.86 -22.59
C LEU A 257 28.76 -15.33 -22.47
N GLY A 258 28.07 -16.11 -21.65
CA GLY A 258 28.30 -17.55 -21.48
C GLY A 258 28.08 -18.34 -22.77
N LEU A 259 26.97 -18.08 -23.47
CA LEU A 259 26.67 -18.67 -24.79
C LEU A 259 27.75 -18.31 -25.82
N PHE A 260 28.13 -17.03 -25.88
CA PHE A 260 29.16 -16.56 -26.81
C PHE A 260 30.51 -17.23 -26.57
N MET A 261 30.96 -17.32 -25.32
CA MET A 261 32.21 -18.00 -24.96
C MET A 261 32.16 -19.50 -25.28
N PHE A 262 31.03 -20.16 -25.02
CA PHE A 262 30.84 -21.58 -25.30
C PHE A 262 30.94 -21.88 -26.81
N PHE A 263 30.24 -21.12 -27.66
CA PHE A 263 30.25 -21.32 -29.10
C PHE A 263 31.59 -20.96 -29.73
N ASN A 264 32.25 -19.89 -29.26
CA ASN A 264 33.56 -19.50 -29.76
C ASN A 264 34.62 -20.57 -29.44
N ARG A 265 34.58 -21.13 -28.23
CA ARG A 265 35.48 -22.22 -27.81
C ARG A 265 35.26 -23.50 -28.60
N ARG A 266 34.02 -23.83 -28.98
CA ARG A 266 33.72 -24.98 -29.87
C ARG A 266 34.23 -24.76 -31.29
N ARG A 267 34.21 -23.53 -31.80
CA ARG A 267 34.65 -23.20 -33.15
C ARG A 267 36.18 -23.26 -33.29
N ASN A 268 36.91 -22.91 -32.25
CA ASN A 268 38.39 -22.94 -32.21
C ASN A 268 38.98 -24.32 -31.84
N GLN A 269 38.14 -25.33 -31.57
CA GLN A 269 38.55 -26.72 -31.31
C GLN A 269 38.30 -27.66 -32.51
N LYS A 270 37.96 -27.11 -33.67
CA LYS A 270 38.02 -27.78 -34.97
C LYS A 270 39.26 -27.31 -35.72
#